data_AF-A0A356L5D0-F1
#
_entry.id   AF-A0A356L5D0-F1
#
_cell.length_a   1.000
_cell.length_b   1.000
_cell.length_c   1.000
_cell.angle_alpha   90.00
_cell.angle_beta   90.00
_cell.angle_gamma   90.00
#
_symmetry.space_group_name_H-M   'P 1'
#
loop_
_entity.id
_entity.type
_entity.pdbx_description
1 polymer ?
#
loop_
_entity_poly.entity_id
_entity_poly.type
_entity_poly.pdbx_seq_one_letter_code
_entity_poly.pdbx_strand_id
1 'polypeptide(L)'
;MIKKKWPLLLVLGLMFVFGLGLSGCEKEPDDDPDDDDPIITPPTLSLAAAVFTLEFGGTATIVPIIGNTTEVLEVAYAIADPTVISITGNVIAALKTGTTAVTASLVGHPEITVAMSVTVKTFPLALSGESEVYVDETITLSAFDRNNPQSAVVFWESNDIGIATVNQNGVVTGVSEGVVQIKISSFLTNHTLEKEITVLVPDATGIELNAQTAGPFKTFSQTELEAHVFPSGADQEVVWSSENEEIATVDATGKVTLLRSGTVIINATAKTNSLIKGTISITVEVDPIALLRSLNVDNPIVQYVTTYGNTQLQQWVYGSVSKYYPGALNLKVNLIPVGTNLIAKFGYPAGPNPYKGSYFSPAIRAIIDERVTRSGLLKTSISNIIYHDTGNNSSGATAAMHATYLAGQDNLNYRARSWHYTVDDKEVIQHLPDNEVAWQGDTDAAYGTTIGIETCVNAGSDLYLTWHRTAKLMAGLLVKYNLKVSAVKQHYDYSQKDCPRTLRHSNLYGNAIDLITAEYLVLTELSGYTIAFTSNNPEYINDLGRIVDLPAVATRVSYTVRITNGSGYDAQVILYSTLPGKTA
;
A
#
# COMPACT_ATOMS: atom_id res chain seq x y z
N MET A 1 35.45 -17.95 -20.60
CA MET A 1 36.92 -17.99 -20.87
C MET A 1 37.52 -19.21 -20.16
N ILE A 2 38.47 -19.92 -20.79
CA ILE A 2 39.66 -20.56 -20.16
C ILE A 2 39.47 -21.60 -19.00
N LYS A 3 39.65 -22.89 -19.37
CA LYS A 3 40.41 -23.99 -18.69
C LYS A 3 39.98 -24.62 -17.33
N LYS A 4 39.65 -25.92 -17.42
CA LYS A 4 40.24 -27.12 -16.73
C LYS A 4 40.64 -27.08 -15.23
N LYS A 5 40.27 -28.15 -14.50
CA LYS A 5 41.22 -29.20 -14.01
C LYS A 5 40.53 -30.50 -13.50
N TRP A 6 41.33 -31.56 -13.34
CA TRP A 6 41.02 -32.90 -12.76
C TRP A 6 41.61 -33.03 -11.33
N PRO A 7 41.28 -34.09 -10.55
CA PRO A 7 42.07 -35.36 -10.48
C PRO A 7 41.19 -36.64 -10.71
N LEU A 8 41.64 -37.89 -10.97
CA LEU A 8 42.76 -38.77 -10.53
C LEU A 8 42.52 -39.38 -9.10
N LEU A 9 42.57 -40.68 -8.77
CA LEU A 9 43.46 -41.87 -9.04
C LEU A 9 42.64 -43.21 -9.12
N LEU A 10 43.00 -44.29 -9.86
CA LEU A 10 43.99 -45.41 -9.65
C LEU A 10 43.48 -46.57 -8.72
N VAL A 11 43.54 -47.88 -9.05
CA VAL A 11 44.69 -48.85 -8.91
C VAL A 11 44.35 -50.30 -9.44
N LEU A 12 45.33 -50.95 -10.12
CA LEU A 12 45.63 -52.40 -10.41
C LEU A 12 44.51 -53.47 -10.63
N GLY A 13 44.69 -54.59 -11.37
CA GLY A 13 45.84 -55.25 -12.05
C GLY A 13 45.43 -56.71 -12.48
N LEU A 14 46.27 -57.68 -12.91
CA LEU A 14 47.70 -57.73 -13.32
C LEU A 14 48.05 -59.13 -13.96
N MET A 15 48.71 -59.20 -15.14
CA MET A 15 49.50 -60.36 -15.71
C MET A 15 48.77 -61.71 -16.03
N PHE A 16 49.22 -62.65 -16.90
CA PHE A 16 50.23 -62.77 -18.00
C PHE A 16 49.75 -63.90 -18.98
N VAL A 17 50.46 -64.58 -19.92
CA VAL A 17 51.89 -64.85 -20.25
C VAL A 17 52.13 -64.81 -21.80
N PHE A 18 52.98 -65.68 -22.38
CA PHE A 18 53.23 -65.92 -23.83
C PHE A 18 53.65 -67.39 -24.06
N GLY A 19 53.60 -67.92 -25.30
CA GLY A 19 54.13 -69.26 -25.60
C GLY A 19 54.29 -69.58 -27.10
N LEU A 20 55.49 -70.00 -27.51
CA LEU A 20 55.87 -70.48 -28.85
C LEU A 20 56.81 -71.69 -28.69
N GLY A 21 56.69 -72.70 -29.56
CA GLY A 21 57.52 -73.91 -29.53
C GLY A 21 57.32 -74.80 -30.76
N LEU A 22 58.37 -75.49 -31.20
CA LEU A 22 58.46 -76.24 -32.46
C LEU A 22 58.85 -77.73 -32.22
N SER A 23 58.71 -78.53 -33.28
CA SER A 23 59.67 -79.57 -33.73
C SER A 23 59.33 -81.06 -33.56
N GLY A 24 58.89 -81.68 -34.68
CA GLY A 24 59.22 -83.06 -35.10
C GLY A 24 58.44 -84.23 -34.47
N CYS A 25 58.56 -85.47 -34.97
CA CYS A 25 59.00 -85.98 -36.28
C CYS A 25 58.78 -87.52 -36.36
N GLU A 26 58.85 -88.10 -37.57
CA GLU A 26 58.77 -89.57 -37.88
C GLU A 26 57.37 -90.22 -37.68
N LYS A 27 56.89 -91.17 -38.51
CA LYS A 27 57.41 -91.73 -39.79
C LYS A 27 56.31 -92.33 -40.69
N GLU A 28 56.67 -92.49 -41.96
CA GLU A 28 56.06 -93.27 -43.06
C GLU A 28 55.74 -94.77 -42.71
N PRO A 29 54.93 -95.54 -43.51
CA PRO A 29 54.90 -95.44 -44.99
C PRO A 29 53.58 -95.76 -45.77
N ASP A 30 53.69 -95.49 -47.09
CA ASP A 30 53.11 -96.15 -48.29
C ASP A 30 51.61 -96.10 -48.68
N ASP A 31 51.44 -96.19 -50.01
CA ASP A 31 50.28 -96.49 -50.87
C ASP A 31 49.04 -95.57 -50.93
N ASP A 32 49.12 -94.61 -51.88
CA ASP A 32 48.19 -94.33 -53.00
C ASP A 32 46.68 -94.66 -52.82
N PRO A 33 45.79 -93.64 -52.95
CA PRO A 33 45.07 -93.53 -54.22
C PRO A 33 44.86 -92.09 -54.78
N ASP A 34 44.69 -92.03 -56.10
CA ASP A 34 44.31 -90.84 -56.91
C ASP A 34 42.96 -90.18 -56.56
N ASP A 35 42.88 -88.89 -56.91
CA ASP A 35 41.70 -88.09 -57.29
C ASP A 35 40.61 -87.78 -56.22
N ASP A 36 40.78 -86.66 -55.51
CA ASP A 36 39.74 -86.03 -54.66
C ASP A 36 39.73 -84.50 -54.90
N ASP A 37 38.74 -84.00 -55.63
CA ASP A 37 38.51 -82.57 -55.91
C ASP A 37 38.19 -81.84 -54.57
N PRO A 38 38.71 -80.62 -54.30
CA PRO A 38 38.51 -79.98 -53.01
C PRO A 38 37.04 -79.66 -52.76
N ILE A 39 36.42 -80.38 -51.81
CA ILE A 39 35.03 -80.19 -51.41
C ILE A 39 34.82 -78.76 -50.89
N ILE A 40 34.30 -77.88 -51.76
CA ILE A 40 33.89 -76.53 -51.39
C ILE A 40 32.64 -76.64 -50.52
N THR A 41 32.84 -76.66 -49.19
CA THR A 41 31.74 -76.55 -48.23
C THR A 41 31.02 -75.22 -48.46
N PRO A 42 29.70 -75.20 -48.66
CA PRO A 42 28.98 -73.95 -48.83
C PRO A 42 29.11 -73.07 -47.58
N PRO A 43 29.01 -71.74 -47.73
CA PRO A 43 28.99 -70.83 -46.59
C PRO A 43 27.86 -71.16 -45.61
N THR A 44 27.98 -70.66 -44.39
CA THR A 44 26.98 -70.86 -43.34
C THR A 44 26.67 -69.53 -42.66
N LEU A 45 25.42 -69.34 -42.26
CA LEU A 45 24.97 -68.16 -41.51
C LEU A 45 24.30 -68.61 -40.22
N SER A 46 24.72 -68.02 -39.11
CA SER A 46 24.08 -68.15 -37.81
C SER A 46 24.03 -66.79 -37.11
N LEU A 47 23.36 -66.71 -35.97
CA LEU A 47 23.22 -65.47 -35.18
C LEU A 47 23.70 -65.74 -33.75
N ALA A 48 24.37 -64.78 -33.13
CA ALA A 48 24.74 -64.86 -31.71
C ALA A 48 23.51 -64.94 -30.77
N ALA A 49 22.33 -64.52 -31.23
CA ALA A 49 21.06 -64.66 -30.54
C ALA A 49 19.91 -64.91 -31.52
N ALA A 50 19.06 -65.89 -31.22
CA ALA A 50 17.84 -66.19 -32.00
C ALA A 50 16.58 -65.46 -31.49
N VAL A 51 16.68 -64.74 -30.36
CA VAL A 51 15.59 -63.96 -29.77
C VAL A 51 16.14 -62.65 -29.22
N PHE A 52 15.49 -61.54 -29.57
CA PHE A 52 15.70 -60.22 -28.96
C PHE A 52 14.43 -59.80 -28.21
N THR A 53 14.60 -59.21 -27.03
CA THR A 53 13.55 -58.48 -26.33
C THR A 53 13.99 -57.03 -26.19
N LEU A 54 13.18 -56.12 -26.71
CA LEU A 54 13.35 -54.68 -26.57
C LEU A 54 12.23 -54.13 -25.68
N GLU A 55 12.47 -52.97 -25.09
CA GLU A 55 11.40 -52.09 -24.59
C GLU A 55 11.11 -51.03 -25.65
N PHE A 56 9.91 -50.45 -25.64
CA PHE A 56 9.50 -49.40 -26.59
C PHE A 56 10.51 -48.25 -26.62
N GLY A 57 11.01 -47.89 -27.81
CA GLY A 57 12.08 -46.89 -28.00
C GLY A 57 13.52 -47.42 -27.82
N GLY A 58 13.71 -48.64 -27.32
CA GLY A 58 15.02 -49.28 -27.16
C GLY A 58 15.63 -49.81 -28.45
N THR A 59 16.93 -50.11 -28.43
CA THR A 59 17.68 -50.65 -29.57
C THR A 59 18.55 -51.85 -29.18
N ALA A 60 18.94 -52.67 -30.16
CA ALA A 60 19.96 -53.72 -30.01
C ALA A 60 20.71 -53.95 -31.33
N THR A 61 21.80 -54.71 -31.29
CA THR A 61 22.60 -55.04 -32.48
C THR A 61 22.54 -56.54 -32.76
N ILE A 62 22.15 -56.91 -33.98
CA ILE A 62 22.26 -58.27 -34.51
C ILE A 62 23.74 -58.56 -34.77
N VAL A 63 24.22 -59.70 -34.29
CA VAL A 63 25.58 -60.20 -34.59
C VAL A 63 25.44 -61.45 -35.45
N PRO A 64 25.49 -61.34 -36.78
CA PRO A 64 25.59 -62.49 -37.66
C PRO A 64 26.99 -63.11 -37.56
N ILE A 65 27.05 -64.44 -37.67
CA ILE A 65 28.26 -65.23 -37.68
C ILE A 65 28.27 -66.01 -38.98
N ILE A 66 29.23 -65.70 -39.85
CA ILE A 66 29.41 -66.31 -41.17
C ILE A 66 30.58 -67.29 -41.10
N GLY A 67 30.38 -68.51 -41.56
CA GLY A 67 31.38 -69.59 -41.57
C GLY A 67 31.49 -70.28 -42.92
N ASN A 68 32.45 -71.20 -43.05
CA ASN A 68 32.71 -71.99 -44.27
C ASN A 68 32.98 -71.16 -45.55
N THR A 69 33.48 -69.92 -45.41
CA THR A 69 33.98 -69.12 -46.54
C THR A 69 35.10 -68.19 -46.07
N THR A 70 35.95 -67.77 -47.00
CA THR A 70 36.94 -66.70 -46.83
C THR A 70 36.48 -65.38 -47.48
N GLU A 71 35.32 -65.37 -48.15
CA GLU A 71 34.73 -64.18 -48.77
C GLU A 71 34.02 -63.31 -47.73
N VAL A 72 34.12 -61.99 -47.91
CA VAL A 72 33.43 -61.01 -47.04
C VAL A 72 31.99 -60.83 -47.56
N LEU A 73 31.08 -61.70 -47.11
CA LEU A 73 29.67 -61.66 -47.47
C LEU A 73 28.89 -60.69 -46.56
N GLU A 74 27.96 -59.94 -47.16
CA GLU A 74 27.01 -59.10 -46.43
C GLU A 74 25.74 -59.87 -46.02
N VAL A 75 24.99 -59.31 -45.06
CA VAL A 75 23.73 -59.89 -44.56
C VAL A 75 22.58 -58.93 -44.85
N ALA A 76 21.55 -59.44 -45.55
CA ALA A 76 20.28 -58.77 -45.74
C ALA A 76 19.26 -59.20 -44.66
N TYR A 77 18.33 -58.31 -44.32
CA TYR A 77 17.27 -58.58 -43.33
C TYR A 77 15.88 -58.30 -43.91
N ALA A 78 14.95 -59.22 -43.67
CA ALA A 78 13.52 -59.04 -43.93
C ALA A 78 12.74 -59.03 -42.60
N ILE A 79 11.89 -58.02 -42.38
CA ILE A 79 11.08 -57.85 -41.18
C ILE A 79 9.63 -58.26 -41.50
N ALA A 80 9.02 -59.14 -40.69
CA ALA A 80 7.65 -59.59 -40.93
C ALA A 80 6.57 -58.50 -40.64
N ASP A 81 6.75 -57.73 -39.56
CA ASP A 81 5.96 -56.52 -39.26
C ASP A 81 6.91 -55.33 -39.02
N PRO A 82 7.19 -54.50 -40.05
CA PRO A 82 8.02 -53.30 -39.91
C PRO A 82 7.34 -52.16 -39.14
N THR A 83 6.12 -52.35 -38.60
CA THR A 83 5.53 -51.42 -37.63
C THR A 83 6.01 -51.70 -36.21
N VAL A 84 6.52 -52.91 -35.91
CA VAL A 84 7.05 -53.30 -34.58
C VAL A 84 8.49 -52.81 -34.39
N ILE A 85 9.36 -52.98 -35.40
CA ILE A 85 10.75 -52.49 -35.40
C ILE A 85 11.17 -51.91 -36.76
N SER A 86 12.19 -51.05 -36.74
CA SER A 86 13.07 -50.80 -37.90
C SER A 86 14.41 -51.52 -37.73
N ILE A 87 15.12 -51.71 -38.85
CA ILE A 87 16.49 -52.23 -38.89
C ILE A 87 17.32 -51.34 -39.81
N THR A 88 18.50 -50.91 -39.33
CA THR A 88 19.46 -50.09 -40.08
C THR A 88 20.85 -50.72 -39.95
N GLY A 89 21.37 -51.28 -41.04
CA GLY A 89 22.52 -52.18 -40.97
C GLY A 89 22.20 -53.36 -40.06
N ASN A 90 23.01 -53.57 -39.02
CA ASN A 90 22.78 -54.59 -38.00
C ASN A 90 21.99 -54.09 -36.77
N VAL A 91 21.62 -52.80 -36.68
CA VAL A 91 20.95 -52.24 -35.49
C VAL A 91 19.44 -52.29 -35.65
N ILE A 92 18.74 -52.90 -34.69
CA ILE A 92 17.29 -52.93 -34.58
C ILE A 92 16.79 -51.86 -33.60
N ALA A 93 15.65 -51.24 -33.88
CA ALA A 93 15.04 -50.22 -33.02
C ALA A 93 13.52 -50.44 -32.85
N ALA A 94 13.04 -50.33 -31.61
CA ALA A 94 11.66 -50.60 -31.24
C ALA A 94 10.69 -49.43 -31.58
N LEU A 95 9.75 -49.67 -32.50
CA LEU A 95 8.79 -48.68 -32.98
C LEU A 95 7.40 -48.82 -32.34
N LYS A 96 6.98 -50.04 -32.00
CA LYS A 96 5.64 -50.35 -31.47
C LYS A 96 5.65 -51.66 -30.71
N THR A 97 4.81 -51.76 -29.69
CA THR A 97 4.69 -52.97 -28.87
C THR A 97 4.07 -54.14 -29.64
N GLY A 98 4.71 -55.30 -29.60
CA GLY A 98 4.32 -56.49 -30.36
C GLY A 98 5.50 -57.44 -30.57
N THR A 99 5.31 -58.47 -31.40
CA THR A 99 6.37 -59.42 -31.77
C THR A 99 6.43 -59.57 -33.28
N THR A 100 7.62 -59.48 -33.86
CA THR A 100 7.89 -59.73 -35.28
C THR A 100 8.98 -60.77 -35.45
N ALA A 101 8.92 -61.54 -36.53
CA ALA A 101 10.07 -62.28 -37.01
C ALA A 101 11.01 -61.35 -37.79
N VAL A 102 12.30 -61.68 -37.80
CA VAL A 102 13.30 -61.13 -38.71
C VAL A 102 14.05 -62.30 -39.35
N THR A 103 14.09 -62.35 -40.67
CA THR A 103 14.88 -63.34 -41.42
C THR A 103 16.15 -62.66 -41.91
N ALA A 104 17.31 -63.20 -41.54
CA ALA A 104 18.60 -62.83 -42.08
C ALA A 104 18.98 -63.78 -43.23
N SER A 105 19.57 -63.25 -44.30
CA SER A 105 20.10 -64.03 -45.43
C SER A 105 21.44 -63.50 -45.91
N LEU A 106 22.27 -64.37 -46.49
CA LEU A 106 23.53 -63.96 -47.11
C LEU A 106 23.28 -63.30 -48.46
N VAL A 107 23.92 -62.16 -48.70
CA VAL A 107 23.91 -61.51 -50.02
C VAL A 107 24.70 -62.38 -51.01
N GLY A 108 24.07 -62.73 -52.12
CA GLY A 108 24.58 -63.72 -53.08
C GLY A 108 24.08 -65.15 -52.86
N HIS A 109 23.66 -65.48 -51.63
CA HIS A 109 23.19 -66.81 -51.22
C HIS A 109 21.83 -66.75 -50.50
N PRO A 110 20.74 -66.39 -51.20
CA PRO A 110 19.41 -66.20 -50.61
C PRO A 110 18.79 -67.49 -50.04
N GLU A 111 19.32 -68.67 -50.39
CA GLU A 111 18.97 -69.96 -49.82
C GLU A 111 19.49 -70.15 -48.39
N ILE A 112 20.60 -69.47 -48.03
CA ILE A 112 21.20 -69.53 -46.70
C ILE A 112 20.52 -68.48 -45.82
N THR A 113 19.57 -68.95 -45.00
CA THR A 113 18.73 -68.10 -44.15
C THR A 113 18.75 -68.55 -42.69
N VAL A 114 18.57 -67.60 -41.77
CA VAL A 114 18.34 -67.85 -40.35
C VAL A 114 17.33 -66.85 -39.80
N ALA A 115 16.35 -67.33 -39.04
CA ALA A 115 15.29 -66.52 -38.47
C ALA A 115 15.54 -66.23 -36.98
N MET A 116 15.13 -65.04 -36.55
CA MET A 116 15.06 -64.64 -35.13
C MET A 116 13.70 -64.01 -34.81
N SER A 117 13.33 -64.03 -33.53
CA SER A 117 12.14 -63.30 -33.03
C SER A 117 12.56 -62.03 -32.31
N VAL A 118 11.88 -60.91 -32.58
CA VAL A 118 12.04 -59.65 -31.86
C VAL A 118 10.72 -59.27 -31.21
N THR A 119 10.72 -59.16 -29.87
CA THR A 119 9.55 -58.74 -29.09
C THR A 119 9.81 -57.37 -28.47
N VAL A 120 8.93 -56.41 -28.75
CA VAL A 120 8.91 -55.08 -28.14
C VAL A 120 7.87 -55.05 -27.03
N LYS A 121 8.33 -54.91 -25.79
CA LYS A 121 7.48 -54.72 -24.59
C LYS A 121 7.01 -53.26 -24.47
N THR A 122 5.89 -53.05 -23.80
CA THR A 122 5.48 -51.71 -23.36
C THR A 122 6.54 -51.13 -22.42
N PHE A 123 6.70 -49.80 -22.42
CA PHE A 123 7.36 -49.12 -21.30
C PHE A 123 6.70 -49.54 -19.97
N PRO A 124 7.46 -49.82 -18.90
CA PRO A 124 6.91 -50.51 -17.74
C PRO A 124 6.06 -49.61 -16.84
N LEU A 125 6.45 -48.35 -16.65
CA LEU A 125 5.69 -47.41 -15.83
C LEU A 125 4.49 -46.82 -16.57
N ALA A 126 3.44 -46.51 -15.81
CA ALA A 126 2.34 -45.64 -16.21
C ALA A 126 2.05 -44.62 -15.09
N LEU A 127 1.59 -43.43 -15.47
CA LEU A 127 1.28 -42.31 -14.57
C LEU A 127 0.02 -41.58 -15.08
N SER A 128 -0.92 -41.27 -14.19
CA SER A 128 -2.18 -40.58 -14.49
C SER A 128 -2.72 -39.81 -13.26
N GLY A 129 -3.78 -39.02 -13.46
CA GLY A 129 -4.38 -38.11 -12.46
C GLY A 129 -4.44 -36.67 -12.97
N GLU A 130 -4.95 -35.75 -12.16
CA GLU A 130 -5.07 -34.32 -12.49
C GLU A 130 -3.73 -33.60 -12.59
N SER A 131 -3.69 -32.48 -13.32
CA SER A 131 -2.48 -31.67 -13.55
C SER A 131 -2.45 -30.35 -12.78
N GLU A 132 -3.53 -30.01 -12.09
CA GLU A 132 -3.70 -28.73 -11.40
C GLU A 132 -4.20 -28.99 -9.96
N VAL A 133 -3.69 -28.21 -9.00
CA VAL A 133 -4.11 -28.25 -7.60
C VAL A 133 -4.06 -26.84 -7.02
N TYR A 134 -4.95 -26.51 -6.08
CA TYR A 134 -4.87 -25.22 -5.37
C TYR A 134 -3.91 -25.30 -4.18
N VAL A 135 -3.37 -24.16 -3.72
CA VAL A 135 -2.66 -24.06 -2.44
C VAL A 135 -3.56 -24.56 -1.30
N ASP A 136 -2.97 -25.26 -0.32
CA ASP A 136 -3.61 -26.02 0.77
C ASP A 136 -4.45 -27.25 0.34
N GLU A 137 -4.88 -27.34 -0.92
CA GLU A 137 -5.68 -28.44 -1.45
C GLU A 137 -4.84 -29.65 -1.91
N THR A 138 -5.53 -30.76 -2.20
CA THR A 138 -4.87 -32.01 -2.63
C THR A 138 -5.48 -32.65 -3.87
N ILE A 139 -4.62 -33.28 -4.68
CA ILE A 139 -5.01 -34.20 -5.76
C ILE A 139 -4.35 -35.56 -5.56
N THR A 140 -4.90 -36.62 -6.18
CA THR A 140 -4.29 -37.96 -6.15
C THR A 140 -3.85 -38.37 -7.55
N LEU A 141 -2.55 -38.61 -7.70
CA LEU A 141 -1.96 -39.24 -8.88
C LEU A 141 -1.96 -40.77 -8.71
N SER A 142 -2.10 -41.48 -9.82
CA SER A 142 -2.07 -42.94 -9.88
C SER A 142 -0.91 -43.40 -10.76
N ALA A 143 -0.09 -44.31 -10.25
CA ALA A 143 1.02 -44.89 -10.99
C ALA A 143 1.25 -46.36 -10.66
N PHE A 144 1.78 -47.11 -11.63
CA PHE A 144 2.09 -48.54 -11.47
C PHE A 144 3.20 -49.01 -12.42
N ASP A 145 3.90 -50.08 -12.03
CA ASP A 145 4.86 -50.79 -12.85
C ASP A 145 4.23 -52.09 -13.41
N ARG A 146 4.12 -52.17 -14.73
CA ARG A 146 3.51 -53.29 -15.48
C ARG A 146 4.29 -54.60 -15.36
N ASN A 147 5.56 -54.57 -14.92
CA ASN A 147 6.34 -55.77 -14.67
C ASN A 147 5.95 -56.47 -13.34
N ASN A 148 5.00 -55.94 -12.57
CA ASN A 148 4.57 -56.51 -11.28
C ASN A 148 3.04 -56.57 -11.12
N PRO A 149 2.43 -57.74 -10.86
CA PRO A 149 1.00 -57.87 -10.58
C PRO A 149 0.57 -57.44 -9.15
N GLN A 150 1.44 -56.85 -8.32
CA GLN A 150 1.10 -56.33 -6.99
C GLN A 150 1.39 -54.82 -6.86
N SER A 151 0.36 -54.05 -6.50
CA SER A 151 0.18 -52.64 -6.85
C SER A 151 0.90 -51.59 -5.97
N ALA A 152 2.07 -51.89 -5.39
CA ALA A 152 2.68 -51.07 -4.34
C ALA A 152 4.19 -50.79 -4.54
N VAL A 153 4.63 -50.56 -5.79
CA VAL A 153 6.06 -50.59 -6.16
C VAL A 153 6.46 -49.43 -7.10
N VAL A 154 6.12 -48.19 -6.73
CA VAL A 154 6.72 -46.96 -7.28
C VAL A 154 7.10 -46.00 -6.15
N PHE A 155 8.24 -45.31 -6.29
CA PHE A 155 8.68 -44.26 -5.36
C PHE A 155 8.32 -42.88 -5.93
N TRP A 156 7.70 -42.04 -5.12
CA TRP A 156 7.28 -40.68 -5.48
C TRP A 156 8.27 -39.64 -4.96
N GLU A 157 8.60 -38.65 -5.79
CA GLU A 157 9.50 -37.54 -5.50
C GLU A 157 8.92 -36.25 -6.11
N SER A 158 9.01 -35.12 -5.41
CA SER A 158 8.75 -33.78 -5.98
C SER A 158 10.07 -33.09 -6.22
N ASN A 159 10.27 -32.46 -7.38
CA ASN A 159 11.51 -31.72 -7.66
C ASN A 159 11.58 -30.35 -6.95
N ASP A 160 10.45 -29.82 -6.47
CA ASP A 160 10.41 -28.66 -5.56
C ASP A 160 9.28 -28.79 -4.53
N ILE A 161 9.65 -29.16 -3.30
CA ILE A 161 8.73 -29.28 -2.16
C ILE A 161 8.21 -27.94 -1.63
N GLY A 162 8.76 -26.80 -2.08
CA GLY A 162 8.23 -25.47 -1.79
C GLY A 162 7.00 -25.13 -2.63
N ILE A 163 6.86 -25.71 -3.82
CA ILE A 163 5.71 -25.52 -4.71
C ILE A 163 4.64 -26.60 -4.43
N ALA A 164 5.00 -27.88 -4.45
CA ALA A 164 4.11 -28.96 -4.02
C ALA A 164 4.86 -30.14 -3.38
N THR A 165 4.24 -30.76 -2.39
CA THR A 165 4.71 -32.04 -1.82
C THR A 165 3.95 -33.22 -2.42
N VAL A 166 4.56 -34.41 -2.42
CA VAL A 166 3.90 -35.67 -2.77
C VAL A 166 4.23 -36.74 -1.73
N ASN A 167 3.23 -37.52 -1.33
CA ASN A 167 3.43 -38.67 -0.44
C ASN A 167 3.49 -39.99 -1.23
N GLN A 168 3.92 -41.08 -0.58
CA GLN A 168 4.14 -42.36 -1.26
C GLN A 168 2.83 -43.08 -1.68
N ASN A 169 1.66 -42.52 -1.38
CA ASN A 169 0.36 -42.96 -1.92
C ASN A 169 -0.04 -42.19 -3.19
N GLY A 170 0.81 -41.30 -3.72
CA GLY A 170 0.53 -40.45 -4.88
C GLY A 170 -0.33 -39.23 -4.59
N VAL A 171 -0.63 -38.91 -3.32
CA VAL A 171 -1.34 -37.67 -2.98
C VAL A 171 -0.37 -36.50 -3.04
N VAL A 172 -0.69 -35.50 -3.86
CA VAL A 172 0.04 -34.25 -4.04
C VAL A 172 -0.69 -33.13 -3.30
N THR A 173 0.02 -32.31 -2.54
CA THR A 173 -0.51 -31.14 -1.81
C THR A 173 0.15 -29.86 -2.35
N GLY A 174 -0.67 -28.86 -2.73
CA GLY A 174 -0.18 -27.55 -3.16
C GLY A 174 0.34 -26.72 -1.97
N VAL A 175 1.52 -26.09 -2.13
CA VAL A 175 2.21 -25.34 -1.05
C VAL A 175 2.42 -23.87 -1.43
N SER A 176 2.78 -23.57 -2.69
CA SER A 176 2.81 -22.20 -3.22
C SER A 176 2.45 -22.18 -4.69
N GLU A 177 2.01 -21.03 -5.22
CA GLU A 177 1.83 -20.83 -6.66
C GLU A 177 3.11 -21.22 -7.43
N GLY A 178 2.97 -21.93 -8.54
CA GLY A 178 4.12 -22.34 -9.35
C GLY A 178 3.85 -23.56 -10.25
N VAL A 179 4.92 -24.09 -10.84
CA VAL A 179 4.89 -25.31 -11.66
C VAL A 179 6.02 -26.22 -11.21
N VAL A 180 5.72 -27.50 -10.99
CA VAL A 180 6.60 -28.49 -10.38
C VAL A 180 6.50 -29.83 -11.11
N GLN A 181 7.59 -30.60 -11.15
CA GLN A 181 7.61 -31.95 -11.72
C GLN A 181 7.51 -32.99 -10.59
N ILE A 182 6.41 -33.74 -10.58
CA ILE A 182 6.24 -34.92 -9.73
C ILE A 182 6.78 -36.13 -10.48
N LYS A 183 7.80 -36.75 -9.90
CA LYS A 183 8.55 -37.86 -10.47
C LYS A 183 8.15 -39.18 -9.80
N ILE A 184 8.00 -40.21 -10.60
CA ILE A 184 7.92 -41.61 -10.15
C ILE A 184 9.15 -42.38 -10.59
N SER A 185 9.60 -43.31 -9.74
CA SER A 185 10.67 -44.27 -10.04
C SER A 185 10.21 -45.69 -9.76
N SER A 186 10.56 -46.66 -10.60
CA SER A 186 10.38 -48.08 -10.30
C SER A 186 11.36 -48.52 -9.20
N PHE A 187 10.94 -49.43 -8.30
CA PHE A 187 11.90 -50.14 -7.42
C PHE A 187 12.49 -51.40 -8.09
N LEU A 188 11.95 -51.82 -9.25
CA LEU A 188 12.34 -53.06 -9.95
C LEU A 188 13.28 -52.79 -11.14
N THR A 189 13.25 -51.58 -11.68
CA THR A 189 14.05 -51.15 -12.83
C THR A 189 14.56 -49.73 -12.61
N ASN A 190 15.51 -49.28 -13.43
CA ASN A 190 16.01 -47.90 -13.43
C ASN A 190 15.08 -46.91 -14.15
N HIS A 191 13.83 -47.28 -14.45
CA HIS A 191 12.88 -46.43 -15.16
C HIS A 191 12.24 -45.38 -14.25
N THR A 192 12.03 -44.21 -14.82
CA THR A 192 11.32 -43.07 -14.21
C THR A 192 10.30 -42.49 -15.19
N LEU A 193 9.27 -41.83 -14.66
CA LEU A 193 8.43 -40.89 -15.40
C LEU A 193 8.27 -39.61 -14.57
N GLU A 194 8.00 -38.50 -15.23
CA GLU A 194 7.75 -37.20 -14.60
C GLU A 194 6.41 -36.66 -15.11
N LYS A 195 5.69 -35.95 -14.25
CA LYS A 195 4.48 -35.21 -14.59
C LYS A 195 4.54 -33.79 -14.04
N GLU A 196 4.26 -32.85 -14.92
CA GLU A 196 4.09 -31.45 -14.59
C GLU A 196 2.76 -31.24 -13.84
N ILE A 197 2.85 -30.56 -12.69
CA ILE A 197 1.72 -30.10 -11.88
C ILE A 197 1.81 -28.58 -11.73
N THR A 198 0.72 -27.88 -12.04
CA THR A 198 0.57 -26.45 -11.77
C THR A 198 -0.14 -26.27 -10.43
N VAL A 199 0.42 -25.44 -9.55
CA VAL A 199 -0.20 -25.04 -8.30
C VAL A 199 -0.79 -23.64 -8.46
N LEU A 200 -2.09 -23.51 -8.22
CA LEU A 200 -2.87 -22.30 -8.42
C LEU A 200 -3.26 -21.66 -7.08
N VAL A 201 -3.48 -20.35 -7.09
CA VAL A 201 -4.11 -19.62 -5.98
C VAL A 201 -5.63 -19.59 -6.22
N PRO A 202 -6.47 -20.04 -5.26
CA PRO A 202 -7.92 -19.94 -5.37
C PRO A 202 -8.40 -18.48 -5.20
N ASP A 203 -9.50 -18.13 -5.87
CA ASP A 203 -10.12 -16.81 -5.72
C ASP A 203 -10.57 -16.55 -4.28
N ALA A 204 -10.33 -15.33 -3.80
CA ALA A 204 -10.85 -14.87 -2.51
C ALA A 204 -12.39 -14.82 -2.53
N THR A 205 -13.03 -15.38 -1.50
CA THR A 205 -14.50 -15.49 -1.38
C THR A 205 -15.08 -14.70 -0.21
N GLY A 206 -14.26 -14.38 0.79
CA GLY A 206 -14.65 -13.60 1.97
C GLY A 206 -13.43 -13.15 2.78
N ILE A 207 -13.64 -12.19 3.67
CA ILE A 207 -12.66 -11.74 4.65
C ILE A 207 -13.33 -11.65 6.01
N GLU A 208 -12.76 -12.30 7.01
CA GLU A 208 -13.11 -12.10 8.43
C GLU A 208 -12.12 -11.11 9.06
N LEU A 209 -12.62 -10.28 9.98
CA LEU A 209 -11.81 -9.36 10.78
C LEU A 209 -11.84 -9.78 12.25
N ASN A 210 -10.72 -9.62 12.96
CA ASN A 210 -10.63 -10.01 14.36
C ASN A 210 -11.67 -9.26 15.24
N ALA A 211 -12.49 -10.01 15.97
CA ALA A 211 -13.68 -9.49 16.65
C ALA A 211 -13.40 -8.77 17.99
N GLN A 212 -12.47 -7.81 18.02
CA GLN A 212 -12.20 -6.95 19.18
C GLN A 212 -13.22 -5.82 19.33
N THR A 213 -14.45 -6.16 19.73
CA THR A 213 -15.45 -5.18 20.19
C THR A 213 -15.22 -4.78 21.65
N ALA A 214 -14.04 -4.25 21.95
CA ALA A 214 -13.56 -3.88 23.28
C ALA A 214 -14.20 -2.59 23.87
N GLY A 215 -15.53 -2.49 23.78
CA GLY A 215 -16.32 -1.34 24.26
C GLY A 215 -16.20 -0.10 23.36
N PRO A 216 -16.67 1.07 23.85
CA PRO A 216 -16.36 2.34 23.21
C PRO A 216 -14.89 2.67 23.46
N PHE A 217 -14.09 2.68 22.39
CA PHE A 217 -12.69 3.08 22.46
C PHE A 217 -12.56 4.57 22.80
N LYS A 218 -11.37 5.03 23.18
CA LYS A 218 -11.13 6.45 23.52
C LYS A 218 -10.33 7.19 22.46
N THR A 219 -10.64 8.47 22.26
CA THR A 219 -9.84 9.36 21.40
C THR A 219 -8.37 9.39 21.85
N PHE A 220 -7.47 9.54 20.87
CA PHE A 220 -6.01 9.49 21.04
C PHE A 220 -5.45 8.12 21.49
N SER A 221 -6.25 7.06 21.47
CA SER A 221 -5.76 5.68 21.59
C SER A 221 -5.58 4.99 20.22
N GLN A 222 -4.96 3.82 20.22
CA GLN A 222 -4.73 3.00 19.04
C GLN A 222 -5.20 1.56 19.29
N THR A 223 -5.61 0.87 18.24
CA THR A 223 -5.94 -0.56 18.25
C THR A 223 -5.47 -1.20 16.94
N GLU A 224 -5.30 -2.51 16.90
CA GLU A 224 -4.75 -3.22 15.73
C GLU A 224 -5.78 -4.25 15.24
N LEU A 225 -6.09 -4.20 13.95
CA LEU A 225 -7.03 -5.10 13.28
C LEU A 225 -6.26 -6.13 12.45
N GLU A 226 -6.71 -7.38 12.53
CA GLU A 226 -6.20 -8.50 11.74
C GLU A 226 -7.29 -8.95 10.76
N ALA A 227 -6.87 -9.37 9.57
CA ALA A 227 -7.75 -9.85 8.51
C ALA A 227 -7.35 -11.26 8.09
N HIS A 228 -8.34 -12.12 7.83
CA HIS A 228 -8.15 -13.46 7.31
C HIS A 228 -8.99 -13.64 6.04
N VAL A 229 -8.35 -13.96 4.92
CA VAL A 229 -8.98 -14.14 3.61
C VAL A 229 -9.31 -15.62 3.43
N PHE A 230 -10.53 -15.91 2.95
CA PHE A 230 -11.00 -17.28 2.75
C PHE A 230 -11.15 -17.63 1.25
N PRO A 231 -10.75 -18.85 0.82
CA PRO A 231 -10.09 -19.91 1.59
C PRO A 231 -8.64 -19.56 1.97
N SER A 232 -8.02 -20.33 2.87
CA SER A 232 -6.66 -20.04 3.40
C SER A 232 -5.57 -19.99 2.34
N GLY A 233 -5.66 -20.83 1.31
CA GLY A 233 -4.72 -20.82 0.17
C GLY A 233 -4.84 -19.61 -0.76
N ALA A 234 -5.87 -18.76 -0.61
CA ALA A 234 -6.03 -17.54 -1.41
C ALA A 234 -5.01 -16.45 -1.00
N ASP A 235 -4.78 -15.44 -1.87
CA ASP A 235 -3.97 -14.27 -1.53
C ASP A 235 -4.52 -13.57 -0.27
N GLN A 236 -3.69 -13.55 0.78
CA GLN A 236 -4.02 -12.98 2.09
C GLN A 236 -3.79 -11.46 2.17
N GLU A 237 -3.23 -10.82 1.13
CA GLU A 237 -3.03 -9.37 1.14
C GLU A 237 -4.35 -8.60 1.03
N VAL A 238 -4.53 -7.63 1.94
CA VAL A 238 -5.70 -6.75 2.01
C VAL A 238 -5.31 -5.27 1.93
N VAL A 239 -6.20 -4.47 1.35
CA VAL A 239 -6.12 -3.01 1.34
C VAL A 239 -7.06 -2.45 2.39
N TRP A 240 -6.49 -1.81 3.41
CA TRP A 240 -7.22 -1.15 4.49
C TRP A 240 -7.76 0.22 4.08
N SER A 241 -8.93 0.61 4.60
CA SER A 241 -9.50 1.95 4.44
C SER A 241 -10.50 2.31 5.54
N SER A 242 -10.62 3.60 5.84
CA SER A 242 -11.61 4.16 6.78
C SER A 242 -12.69 4.94 6.02
N GLU A 243 -13.96 4.75 6.38
CA GLU A 243 -15.05 5.57 5.82
C GLU A 243 -15.06 7.01 6.37
N ASN A 244 -14.32 7.29 7.45
CA ASN A 244 -14.15 8.65 7.96
C ASN A 244 -12.82 8.83 8.72
N GLU A 245 -11.78 9.27 8.00
CA GLU A 245 -10.46 9.59 8.55
C GLU A 245 -10.46 10.72 9.60
N GLU A 246 -11.54 11.50 9.74
CA GLU A 246 -11.66 12.46 10.86
C GLU A 246 -12.02 11.79 12.18
N ILE A 247 -12.59 10.58 12.17
CA ILE A 247 -12.91 9.79 13.38
C ILE A 247 -11.76 8.82 13.67
N ALA A 248 -11.32 8.06 12.67
CA ALA A 248 -10.19 7.14 12.79
C ALA A 248 -9.48 6.94 11.44
N THR A 249 -8.16 6.88 11.46
CA THR A 249 -7.34 6.40 10.33
C THR A 249 -6.92 4.96 10.55
N VAL A 250 -6.62 4.24 9.47
CA VAL A 250 -6.03 2.90 9.49
C VAL A 250 -4.82 2.88 8.54
N ASP A 251 -3.71 2.26 8.94
CA ASP A 251 -2.54 2.09 8.07
C ASP A 251 -2.50 0.73 7.37
N ALA A 252 -1.49 0.52 6.52
CA ALA A 252 -1.34 -0.69 5.70
C ALA A 252 -1.15 -1.99 6.52
N THR A 253 -0.87 -1.89 7.83
CA THR A 253 -0.72 -3.04 8.75
C THR A 253 -2.01 -3.36 9.52
N GLY A 254 -3.11 -2.64 9.26
CA GLY A 254 -4.37 -2.78 10.01
C GLY A 254 -4.38 -2.01 11.33
N LYS A 255 -3.33 -1.22 11.62
CA LYS A 255 -3.26 -0.40 12.82
C LYS A 255 -4.14 0.83 12.70
N VAL A 256 -5.12 0.94 13.60
CA VAL A 256 -6.10 2.02 13.67
C VAL A 256 -5.67 3.06 14.70
N THR A 257 -5.72 4.34 14.32
CA THR A 257 -5.51 5.49 15.22
C THR A 257 -6.81 6.27 15.38
N LEU A 258 -7.26 6.46 16.62
CA LEU A 258 -8.56 7.03 16.94
C LEU A 258 -8.42 8.52 17.27
N LEU A 259 -9.13 9.38 16.54
CA LEU A 259 -8.87 10.82 16.50
C LEU A 259 -10.01 11.65 17.13
N ARG A 260 -11.27 11.30 16.84
CA ARG A 260 -12.47 12.00 17.32
C ARG A 260 -13.55 11.02 17.75
N SER A 261 -14.52 11.51 18.54
CA SER A 261 -15.67 10.72 18.95
C SER A 261 -16.69 10.54 17.81
N GLY A 262 -17.46 9.45 17.88
CA GLY A 262 -18.42 9.04 16.85
C GLY A 262 -18.31 7.56 16.52
N THR A 263 -18.88 7.16 15.39
CA THR A 263 -18.80 5.78 14.87
C THR A 263 -18.33 5.82 13.42
N VAL A 264 -17.43 4.90 13.07
CA VAL A 264 -16.83 4.77 11.73
C VAL A 264 -16.74 3.30 11.34
N ILE A 265 -16.77 3.01 10.03
CA ILE A 265 -16.52 1.67 9.50
C ILE A 265 -15.10 1.64 8.94
N ILE A 266 -14.33 0.64 9.36
CA ILE A 266 -13.06 0.26 8.75
C ILE A 266 -13.33 -0.93 7.82
N ASN A 267 -12.80 -0.86 6.59
CA ASN A 267 -12.92 -1.90 5.57
C ASN A 267 -11.52 -2.50 5.30
N ALA A 268 -11.43 -3.82 5.22
CA ALA A 268 -10.33 -4.54 4.58
C ALA A 268 -10.84 -5.15 3.28
N THR A 269 -10.20 -4.85 2.17
CA THR A 269 -10.62 -5.28 0.82
C THR A 269 -9.57 -6.21 0.23
N ALA A 270 -9.96 -7.33 -0.37
CA ALA A 270 -9.01 -8.27 -0.97
C ALA A 270 -8.23 -7.58 -2.12
N LYS A 271 -6.90 -7.71 -2.11
CA LYS A 271 -6.03 -7.12 -3.14
C LYS A 271 -6.33 -7.63 -4.55
N THR A 272 -6.72 -8.90 -4.66
CA THR A 272 -7.09 -9.58 -5.91
C THR A 272 -8.47 -9.18 -6.44
N ASN A 273 -9.44 -8.86 -5.56
CA ASN A 273 -10.82 -8.58 -5.95
C ASN A 273 -11.49 -7.54 -5.03
N SER A 274 -11.68 -6.33 -5.55
CA SER A 274 -12.23 -5.20 -4.81
C SER A 274 -13.72 -5.32 -4.40
N LEU A 275 -14.41 -6.38 -4.85
CA LEU A 275 -15.77 -6.70 -4.41
C LEU A 275 -15.79 -7.51 -3.10
N ILE A 276 -14.68 -8.14 -2.74
CA ILE A 276 -14.54 -8.99 -1.55
C ILE A 276 -13.97 -8.14 -0.42
N LYS A 277 -14.77 -7.94 0.64
CA LYS A 277 -14.36 -7.11 1.79
C LYS A 277 -14.88 -7.62 3.13
N GLY A 278 -14.06 -7.46 4.16
CA GLY A 278 -14.43 -7.56 5.56
C GLY A 278 -14.63 -6.16 6.15
N THR A 279 -15.60 -5.98 7.04
CA THR A 279 -15.91 -4.66 7.61
C THR A 279 -16.13 -4.74 9.12
N ILE A 280 -15.65 -3.73 9.84
CA ILE A 280 -15.83 -3.60 11.29
C ILE A 280 -16.25 -2.18 11.65
N SER A 281 -17.22 -2.06 12.55
CA SER A 281 -17.70 -0.77 13.04
C SER A 281 -17.04 -0.44 14.38
N ILE A 282 -16.30 0.67 14.42
CA ILE A 282 -15.61 1.16 15.60
C ILE A 282 -16.38 2.35 16.15
N THR A 283 -16.74 2.31 17.44
CA THR A 283 -17.31 3.44 18.16
C THR A 283 -16.27 4.02 19.12
N VAL A 284 -16.12 5.33 19.06
CA VAL A 284 -15.13 6.11 19.81
C VAL A 284 -15.85 7.13 20.68
N GLU A 285 -15.53 7.16 21.96
CA GLU A 285 -15.90 8.23 22.89
C GLU A 285 -14.72 9.16 23.13
N VAL A 286 -15.00 10.41 23.49
CA VAL A 286 -13.96 11.34 23.93
C VAL A 286 -13.32 10.86 25.24
N ASP A 287 -11.99 10.92 25.34
CA ASP A 287 -11.27 11.09 26.60
C ASP A 287 -10.93 12.59 26.76
N PRO A 288 -11.61 13.30 27.68
CA PRO A 288 -11.37 14.73 27.88
C PRO A 288 -9.95 15.08 28.34
N ILE A 289 -9.28 14.19 29.07
CA ILE A 289 -7.92 14.42 29.56
C ILE A 289 -6.88 14.09 28.46
N ALA A 290 -7.12 13.06 27.63
CA ALA A 290 -6.27 12.81 26.46
C ALA A 290 -6.36 13.95 25.44
N LEU A 291 -7.56 14.51 25.20
CA LEU A 291 -7.74 15.70 24.38
C LEU A 291 -7.00 16.90 25.00
N LEU A 292 -7.18 17.21 26.28
CA LEU A 292 -6.47 18.33 26.91
C LEU A 292 -4.93 18.17 26.87
N ARG A 293 -4.41 16.94 26.89
CA ARG A 293 -2.98 16.66 26.66
C ARG A 293 -2.52 16.96 25.22
N SER A 294 -3.31 16.62 24.20
CA SER A 294 -2.94 16.90 22.80
C SER A 294 -2.99 18.40 22.45
N LEU A 295 -3.60 19.22 23.32
CA LEU A 295 -3.58 20.68 23.26
C LEU A 295 -2.43 21.32 24.07
N ASN A 296 -1.54 20.55 24.69
CA ASN A 296 -0.32 21.07 25.32
C ASN A 296 0.67 21.63 24.29
N VAL A 297 1.52 22.56 24.72
CA VAL A 297 2.62 23.10 23.92
C VAL A 297 3.91 22.94 24.73
N ASP A 298 4.62 21.84 24.49
CA ASP A 298 5.85 21.46 25.22
C ASP A 298 6.94 22.54 25.15
N ASN A 299 7.04 23.25 24.02
CA ASN A 299 8.02 24.31 23.78
C ASN A 299 7.30 25.50 23.11
N PRO A 300 6.79 26.49 23.87
CA PRO A 300 6.07 27.61 23.31
C PRO A 300 6.93 28.50 22.41
N ILE A 301 6.32 29.07 21.38
CA ILE A 301 6.95 30.01 20.44
C ILE A 301 7.47 31.24 21.22
N VAL A 302 8.74 31.61 21.03
CA VAL A 302 9.31 32.85 21.56
C VAL A 302 10.23 33.42 20.47
N GLN A 303 9.74 34.39 19.71
CA GLN A 303 10.48 34.94 18.57
C GLN A 303 10.09 36.39 18.28
N TYR A 304 10.93 37.09 17.50
CA TYR A 304 10.53 38.33 16.84
C TYR A 304 9.53 38.03 15.71
N VAL A 305 8.49 38.86 15.63
CA VAL A 305 7.52 38.88 14.52
C VAL A 305 7.52 40.26 13.89
N THR A 306 7.65 40.31 12.56
CA THR A 306 7.56 41.55 11.79
C THR A 306 6.09 41.83 11.50
N THR A 307 5.57 42.93 12.03
CA THR A 307 4.23 43.46 11.72
C THR A 307 4.33 44.51 10.62
N TYR A 308 3.29 44.62 9.80
CA TYR A 308 3.29 45.44 8.58
C TYR A 308 2.28 46.58 8.64
N GLY A 309 2.65 47.70 8.02
CA GLY A 309 1.79 48.84 7.73
C GLY A 309 2.53 49.86 6.87
N ASN A 310 2.37 51.15 7.18
CA ASN A 310 3.19 52.21 6.54
C ASN A 310 4.69 52.08 6.88
N THR A 311 5.02 51.32 7.92
CA THR A 311 6.38 50.90 8.29
C THR A 311 6.41 49.38 8.51
N GLN A 312 7.59 48.81 8.75
CA GLN A 312 7.74 47.47 9.29
C GLN A 312 8.26 47.58 10.72
N LEU A 313 7.67 46.84 11.66
CA LEU A 313 8.03 46.88 13.08
C LEU A 313 8.22 45.45 13.59
N GLN A 314 9.37 45.18 14.18
CA GLN A 314 9.64 43.92 14.88
C GLN A 314 9.23 44.05 16.35
N GLN A 315 8.48 43.08 16.85
CA GLN A 315 8.18 42.95 18.28
C GLN A 315 8.26 41.49 18.73
N TRP A 316 8.59 41.28 20.00
CA TRP A 316 8.59 39.95 20.60
C TRP A 316 7.18 39.39 20.68
N VAL A 317 7.02 38.12 20.30
CA VAL A 317 5.80 37.35 20.48
C VAL A 317 6.10 36.17 21.39
N TYR A 318 5.44 36.15 22.54
CA TYR A 318 5.50 35.06 23.51
C TYR A 318 4.27 34.16 23.35
N GLY A 319 4.51 32.88 23.11
CA GLY A 319 3.51 31.86 22.87
C GLY A 319 2.73 31.46 24.12
N SER A 320 1.92 30.42 23.97
CA SER A 320 1.07 29.87 25.02
C SER A 320 1.53 28.45 25.37
N VAL A 321 1.37 28.03 26.62
CA VAL A 321 1.59 26.62 27.03
C VAL A 321 0.48 25.67 26.58
N SER A 322 -0.65 26.21 26.08
CA SER A 322 -1.69 25.43 25.39
C SER A 322 -2.13 26.08 24.07
N LYS A 323 -2.55 25.24 23.11
CA LYS A 323 -3.22 25.66 21.87
C LYS A 323 -4.67 26.12 22.09
N TYR A 324 -5.27 25.77 23.22
CA TYR A 324 -6.59 26.25 23.63
C TYR A 324 -6.47 27.55 24.44
N TYR A 325 -7.44 28.46 24.27
CA TYR A 325 -7.55 29.68 25.05
C TYR A 325 -8.75 29.57 26.01
N PRO A 326 -8.57 29.44 27.34
CA PRO A 326 -9.71 29.35 28.26
C PRO A 326 -10.48 30.69 28.43
N GLY A 327 -9.92 31.82 28.00
CA GLY A 327 -10.52 33.14 28.19
C GLY A 327 -11.71 33.46 27.26
N ALA A 328 -12.38 34.57 27.56
CA ALA A 328 -13.54 35.05 26.82
C ALA A 328 -13.17 35.83 25.54
N LEU A 329 -14.03 35.78 24.53
CA LEU A 329 -13.89 36.59 23.31
C LEU A 329 -14.01 38.10 23.57
N ASN A 330 -14.75 38.51 24.60
CA ASN A 330 -15.19 39.90 24.82
C ASN A 330 -15.86 40.48 23.55
N LEU A 331 -16.75 39.69 22.93
CA LEU A 331 -17.44 40.04 21.70
C LEU A 331 -18.41 41.22 21.91
N LYS A 332 -18.23 42.28 21.13
CA LYS A 332 -19.17 43.41 21.00
C LYS A 332 -19.79 43.39 19.60
N VAL A 333 -21.07 43.71 19.51
CA VAL A 333 -21.79 43.86 18.24
C VAL A 333 -21.99 45.35 17.97
N ASN A 334 -21.34 45.87 16.94
CA ASN A 334 -21.36 47.28 16.53
C ASN A 334 -21.68 47.38 15.03
N LEU A 335 -22.92 47.03 14.67
CA LEU A 335 -23.30 46.91 13.26
C LEU A 335 -23.38 48.29 12.58
N ILE A 336 -22.59 48.45 11.52
CA ILE A 336 -22.56 49.66 10.68
C ILE A 336 -23.95 49.86 10.04
N PRO A 337 -24.49 51.08 9.91
CA PRO A 337 -25.73 51.31 9.17
C PRO A 337 -25.66 50.82 7.71
N VAL A 338 -26.76 50.27 7.19
CA VAL A 338 -26.86 49.89 5.78
C VAL A 338 -26.86 51.14 4.90
N GLY A 339 -25.99 51.18 3.89
CA GLY A 339 -25.88 52.28 2.92
C GLY A 339 -27.18 52.48 2.15
N THR A 340 -27.79 53.65 2.32
CA THR A 340 -29.10 53.99 1.74
C THR A 340 -29.02 54.50 0.30
N ASN A 341 -27.86 55.00 -0.14
CA ASN A 341 -27.64 55.58 -1.47
C ASN A 341 -26.43 54.92 -2.15
N LEU A 342 -26.50 54.75 -3.48
CA LEU A 342 -25.40 54.34 -4.35
C LEU A 342 -24.65 55.56 -4.90
N ILE A 343 -23.36 55.37 -5.21
CA ILE A 343 -22.49 56.40 -5.80
C ILE A 343 -22.40 56.18 -7.31
N ALA A 344 -22.47 57.27 -8.10
CA ALA A 344 -22.53 57.20 -9.56
C ALA A 344 -21.27 56.58 -10.21
N LYS A 345 -21.47 55.80 -11.28
CA LYS A 345 -20.41 55.06 -12.01
C LYS A 345 -20.84 54.76 -13.44
N PHE A 346 -19.96 54.99 -14.43
CA PHE A 346 -20.09 54.54 -15.84
C PHE A 346 -21.52 54.28 -16.36
N GLY A 347 -22.34 55.33 -16.46
CA GLY A 347 -23.71 55.26 -17.00
C GLY A 347 -24.83 55.05 -15.98
N TYR A 348 -24.52 54.70 -14.73
CA TYR A 348 -25.47 54.57 -13.63
C TYR A 348 -25.48 55.83 -12.75
N PRO A 349 -26.65 56.47 -12.54
CA PRO A 349 -26.77 57.65 -11.68
C PRO A 349 -26.69 57.28 -10.19
N ALA A 350 -26.28 58.25 -9.36
CA ALA A 350 -26.44 58.13 -7.91
C ALA A 350 -27.93 58.19 -7.52
N GLY A 351 -28.32 57.42 -6.50
CA GLY A 351 -29.71 57.32 -6.08
C GLY A 351 -29.91 56.32 -4.93
N PRO A 352 -31.15 56.06 -4.50
CA PRO A 352 -31.44 55.09 -3.43
C PRO A 352 -30.93 53.69 -3.79
N ASN A 353 -30.44 52.94 -2.79
CA ASN A 353 -30.01 51.55 -2.94
C ASN A 353 -31.22 50.60 -3.03
N PRO A 354 -31.56 50.04 -4.21
CA PRO A 354 -32.74 49.19 -4.38
C PRO A 354 -32.47 47.72 -4.03
N TYR A 355 -31.21 47.35 -3.79
CA TYR A 355 -30.77 45.96 -3.64
C TYR A 355 -30.65 45.52 -2.17
N LYS A 356 -30.99 46.37 -1.20
CA LYS A 356 -31.04 46.01 0.21
C LYS A 356 -31.95 44.79 0.42
N GLY A 357 -31.41 43.71 0.97
CA GLY A 357 -32.09 42.42 1.14
C GLY A 357 -32.09 41.51 -0.09
N SER A 358 -31.52 41.94 -1.22
CA SER A 358 -31.32 41.08 -2.40
C SER A 358 -30.11 40.18 -2.21
N TYR A 359 -30.15 38.98 -2.80
CA TYR A 359 -29.00 38.09 -2.84
C TYR A 359 -27.89 38.61 -3.75
N PHE A 360 -26.64 38.32 -3.38
CA PHE A 360 -25.45 38.66 -4.15
C PHE A 360 -25.46 38.04 -5.56
N SER A 361 -25.03 38.82 -6.54
CA SER A 361 -24.57 38.30 -7.84
C SER A 361 -23.52 39.25 -8.43
N PRO A 362 -22.65 38.77 -9.35
CA PRO A 362 -21.69 39.63 -10.04
C PRO A 362 -22.35 40.80 -10.80
N ALA A 363 -23.54 40.56 -11.36
CA ALA A 363 -24.34 41.59 -12.03
C ALA A 363 -24.80 42.71 -11.06
N ILE A 364 -25.19 42.34 -9.84
CA ILE A 364 -25.58 43.33 -8.81
C ILE A 364 -24.34 44.05 -8.25
N ARG A 365 -23.20 43.37 -8.05
CA ARG A 365 -21.95 44.05 -7.65
C ARG A 365 -21.52 45.10 -8.67
N ALA A 366 -21.63 44.80 -9.97
CA ALA A 366 -21.27 45.72 -11.04
C ALA A 366 -22.01 47.08 -10.96
N ILE A 367 -23.24 47.08 -10.40
CA ILE A 367 -24.12 48.25 -10.28
C ILE A 367 -23.96 48.97 -8.93
N ILE A 368 -23.84 48.25 -7.81
CA ILE A 368 -23.73 48.85 -6.46
C ILE A 368 -22.38 49.57 -6.25
N ASP A 369 -21.33 49.04 -6.87
CA ASP A 369 -19.92 49.37 -6.66
C ASP A 369 -19.41 49.09 -5.23
N GLU A 370 -18.09 48.91 -5.10
CA GLU A 370 -17.40 48.69 -3.82
C GLU A 370 -17.23 50.02 -3.07
N ARG A 371 -18.33 50.78 -2.91
CA ARG A 371 -18.36 52.15 -2.36
C ARG A 371 -19.36 52.39 -1.23
N VAL A 372 -20.12 51.37 -0.85
CA VAL A 372 -20.99 51.37 0.34
C VAL A 372 -20.52 50.30 1.31
N THR A 373 -19.97 50.70 2.47
CA THR A 373 -19.32 49.78 3.45
C THR A 373 -20.20 48.57 3.77
N ARG A 374 -21.48 48.82 4.05
CA ARG A 374 -22.50 47.78 4.22
C ARG A 374 -23.59 47.98 3.17
N SER A 375 -23.56 47.17 2.12
CA SER A 375 -24.52 47.23 1.02
C SER A 375 -25.92 46.72 1.38
N GLY A 376 -26.02 45.88 2.42
CA GLY A 376 -27.26 45.18 2.77
C GLY A 376 -27.61 44.05 1.81
N LEU A 377 -26.70 43.63 0.93
CA LEU A 377 -26.85 42.41 0.13
C LEU A 377 -26.72 41.18 1.02
N LEU A 378 -27.51 40.15 0.73
CA LEU A 378 -27.42 38.84 1.38
C LEU A 378 -26.44 37.91 0.63
N LYS A 379 -25.69 37.10 1.39
CA LYS A 379 -24.93 35.98 0.85
C LYS A 379 -25.87 34.88 0.35
N THR A 380 -25.47 34.15 -0.69
CA THR A 380 -26.20 32.97 -1.18
C THR A 380 -25.95 31.72 -0.34
N SER A 381 -24.78 31.65 0.31
CA SER A 381 -24.39 30.63 1.27
C SER A 381 -23.24 31.16 2.15
N ILE A 382 -22.83 30.39 3.17
CA ILE A 382 -21.57 30.62 3.88
C ILE A 382 -20.74 29.34 3.72
N SER A 383 -19.66 29.40 2.92
CA SER A 383 -18.81 28.26 2.59
C SER A 383 -17.44 28.31 3.26
N ASN A 384 -16.95 29.51 3.59
CA ASN A 384 -15.59 29.72 4.08
C ASN A 384 -15.50 30.88 5.06
N ILE A 385 -14.42 30.88 5.84
CA ILE A 385 -13.98 32.01 6.68
C ILE A 385 -12.64 32.48 6.11
N ILE A 386 -12.47 33.79 5.90
CA ILE A 386 -11.20 34.35 5.38
C ILE A 386 -10.45 35.07 6.51
N TYR A 387 -9.25 34.58 6.79
CA TYR A 387 -8.26 35.17 7.68
C TYR A 387 -7.54 36.32 6.98
N HIS A 388 -7.59 37.50 7.59
CA HIS A 388 -6.84 38.69 7.20
C HIS A 388 -5.99 39.19 8.38
N ASP A 389 -4.99 40.01 8.08
CA ASP A 389 -4.35 40.88 9.06
C ASP A 389 -4.45 42.34 8.60
N THR A 390 -4.66 43.25 9.55
CA THR A 390 -5.15 44.62 9.25
C THR A 390 -4.18 45.45 8.41
N GLY A 391 -2.95 44.99 8.21
CA GLY A 391 -1.90 45.76 7.53
C GLY A 391 -1.65 47.11 8.18
N ASN A 392 -1.88 47.22 9.50
CA ASN A 392 -1.74 48.47 10.24
C ASN A 392 -1.11 48.19 11.62
N ASN A 393 0.21 48.35 11.67
CA ASN A 393 1.03 48.18 12.86
C ASN A 393 1.14 49.43 13.76
N SER A 394 0.42 50.52 13.44
CA SER A 394 0.34 51.71 14.29
C SER A 394 -0.23 51.33 15.67
N SER A 395 0.40 51.72 16.78
CA SER A 395 0.05 51.23 18.13
C SER A 395 -1.43 51.41 18.53
N GLY A 396 -2.07 52.48 18.05
CA GLY A 396 -3.51 52.76 18.25
C GLY A 396 -4.48 51.98 17.33
N ALA A 397 -4.01 51.10 16.44
CA ALA A 397 -4.83 50.41 15.44
C ALA A 397 -5.57 49.17 16.01
N THR A 398 -6.31 49.36 17.09
CA THR A 398 -7.13 48.35 17.79
C THR A 398 -8.38 47.95 17.00
N ALA A 399 -9.13 46.95 17.48
CA ALA A 399 -10.42 46.58 16.91
C ALA A 399 -11.44 47.73 16.98
N ALA A 400 -11.42 48.50 18.07
CA ALA A 400 -12.24 49.71 18.23
C ALA A 400 -11.87 50.83 17.24
N MET A 401 -10.59 50.99 16.91
CA MET A 401 -10.14 51.89 15.84
C MET A 401 -10.70 51.44 14.49
N HIS A 402 -10.56 50.15 14.15
CA HIS A 402 -11.05 49.62 12.87
C HIS A 402 -12.58 49.70 12.74
N ALA A 403 -13.34 49.49 13.82
CA ALA A 403 -14.79 49.72 13.84
C ALA A 403 -15.15 51.18 13.53
N THR A 404 -14.37 52.13 14.06
CA THR A 404 -14.53 53.57 13.81
C THR A 404 -14.16 53.93 12.36
N TYR A 405 -13.05 53.37 11.85
CA TYR A 405 -12.59 53.55 10.47
C TYR A 405 -13.63 53.07 9.44
N LEU A 406 -14.21 51.88 9.63
CA LEU A 406 -15.16 51.30 8.68
C LEU A 406 -16.40 52.18 8.46
N ALA A 407 -16.91 52.79 9.54
CA ALA A 407 -18.02 53.74 9.53
C ALA A 407 -17.58 55.19 9.17
N GLY A 408 -16.28 55.45 9.06
CA GLY A 408 -15.69 56.76 8.84
C GLY A 408 -15.58 57.15 7.36
N GLN A 409 -15.48 58.47 7.13
CA GLN A 409 -15.42 59.04 5.79
C GLN A 409 -14.17 58.61 4.99
N ASP A 410 -13.05 58.31 5.67
CA ASP A 410 -11.80 57.88 5.02
C ASP A 410 -11.93 56.54 4.28
N ASN A 411 -12.74 55.61 4.82
CA ASN A 411 -13.05 54.35 4.15
C ASN A 411 -13.94 54.60 2.92
N LEU A 412 -14.99 55.40 3.08
CA LEU A 412 -15.95 55.76 2.02
C LEU A 412 -15.27 56.49 0.84
N ASN A 413 -14.30 57.36 1.13
CA ASN A 413 -13.56 58.13 0.13
C ASN A 413 -12.66 57.27 -0.77
N TYR A 414 -12.26 56.07 -0.33
CA TYR A 414 -11.30 55.22 -1.05
C TYR A 414 -11.97 54.09 -1.84
N ARG A 415 -12.40 53.02 -1.15
CA ARG A 415 -13.03 51.81 -1.71
C ARG A 415 -13.96 51.11 -0.71
N ALA A 416 -14.52 51.86 0.24
CA ALA A 416 -15.49 51.44 1.27
C ALA A 416 -15.38 49.95 1.68
N ARG A 417 -14.17 49.52 2.07
CA ARG A 417 -13.86 48.13 2.36
C ARG A 417 -14.67 47.67 3.58
N SER A 418 -14.99 46.39 3.64
CA SER A 418 -15.70 45.83 4.79
C SER A 418 -15.41 44.35 5.00
N TRP A 419 -15.51 43.96 6.26
CA TRP A 419 -15.32 42.63 6.80
C TRP A 419 -16.22 42.49 8.05
N HIS A 420 -16.45 41.28 8.52
CA HIS A 420 -17.52 41.01 9.48
C HIS A 420 -17.04 41.23 10.92
N TYR A 421 -15.77 40.91 11.20
CA TYR A 421 -15.18 41.00 12.53
C TYR A 421 -13.77 41.62 12.49
N THR A 422 -13.40 42.37 13.52
CA THR A 422 -11.99 42.65 13.85
C THR A 422 -11.67 42.14 15.25
N VAL A 423 -10.48 41.58 15.42
CA VAL A 423 -9.98 41.00 16.68
C VAL A 423 -8.67 41.69 17.08
N ASP A 424 -8.55 42.05 18.35
CA ASP A 424 -7.29 42.48 18.97
C ASP A 424 -6.98 41.69 20.27
N ASP A 425 -6.03 42.18 21.07
CA ASP A 425 -5.57 41.54 22.30
C ASP A 425 -6.59 41.67 23.46
N LYS A 426 -7.62 42.50 23.33
CA LYS A 426 -8.66 42.74 24.35
C LYS A 426 -10.04 42.23 23.93
N GLU A 427 -10.44 42.39 22.68
CA GLU A 427 -11.83 42.20 22.23
C GLU A 427 -12.01 41.70 20.79
N VAL A 428 -13.25 41.28 20.50
CA VAL A 428 -13.77 41.09 19.14
C VAL A 428 -14.87 42.13 18.92
N ILE A 429 -14.86 42.81 17.76
CA ILE A 429 -15.98 43.66 17.34
C ILE A 429 -16.58 43.14 16.04
N GLN A 430 -17.89 42.90 16.02
CA GLN A 430 -18.68 42.57 14.82
C GLN A 430 -19.25 43.83 14.16
N HIS A 431 -18.97 44.02 12.87
CA HIS A 431 -19.33 45.21 12.09
C HIS A 431 -20.48 44.97 11.11
N LEU A 432 -20.60 43.75 10.58
CA LEU A 432 -21.64 43.31 9.64
C LEU A 432 -22.24 41.96 10.12
N PRO A 433 -23.53 41.68 9.83
CA PRO A 433 -24.10 40.34 10.02
C PRO A 433 -23.42 39.30 9.12
N ASP A 434 -23.24 38.09 9.64
CA ASP A 434 -22.55 36.98 8.96
C ASP A 434 -23.18 36.58 7.62
N ASN A 435 -24.46 36.87 7.43
CA ASN A 435 -25.22 36.59 6.21
C ASN A 435 -25.27 37.76 5.20
N GLU A 436 -24.60 38.89 5.48
CA GLU A 436 -24.49 40.03 4.56
C GLU A 436 -23.15 40.04 3.81
N VAL A 437 -23.13 40.62 2.60
CA VAL A 437 -21.91 40.77 1.79
C VAL A 437 -20.95 41.79 2.41
N ALA A 438 -19.66 41.45 2.41
CA ALA A 438 -18.58 42.32 2.85
C ALA A 438 -17.49 42.41 1.76
N TRP A 439 -16.96 43.61 1.52
CA TRP A 439 -16.03 43.92 0.42
C TRP A 439 -14.58 43.58 0.78
N GLN A 440 -14.31 42.28 0.94
CA GLN A 440 -13.04 41.66 1.30
C GLN A 440 -12.72 40.44 0.41
N GLY A 441 -11.46 40.03 0.31
CA GLY A 441 -11.05 38.87 -0.51
C GLY A 441 -10.95 39.12 -2.02
N ASP A 442 -11.26 40.34 -2.47
CA ASP A 442 -11.09 40.87 -3.85
C ASP A 442 -11.68 40.01 -4.99
N THR A 443 -12.66 39.15 -4.71
CA THR A 443 -13.33 38.28 -5.69
C THR A 443 -14.82 38.12 -5.41
N ASP A 444 -15.62 37.87 -6.46
CA ASP A 444 -17.06 37.62 -6.33
C ASP A 444 -17.40 36.45 -5.38
N ALA A 445 -16.56 35.40 -5.35
CA ALA A 445 -16.71 34.29 -4.41
C ALA A 445 -16.49 34.74 -2.96
N ALA A 446 -15.38 35.45 -2.68
CA ALA A 446 -15.10 35.96 -1.34
C ALA A 446 -16.22 36.88 -0.82
N TYR A 447 -16.68 37.82 -1.66
CA TYR A 447 -17.80 38.71 -1.33
C TYR A 447 -19.09 37.94 -1.03
N GLY A 448 -19.46 37.01 -1.92
CA GLY A 448 -20.76 36.36 -1.94
C GLY A 448 -20.94 35.19 -0.97
N THR A 449 -19.87 34.50 -0.56
CA THR A 449 -19.99 33.24 0.21
C THR A 449 -19.15 33.13 1.49
N THR A 450 -18.45 34.19 1.93
CA THR A 450 -17.44 34.04 3.01
C THR A 450 -17.54 35.06 4.14
N ILE A 451 -17.09 34.65 5.33
CA ILE A 451 -16.93 35.52 6.50
C ILE A 451 -15.45 35.97 6.61
N GLY A 452 -15.13 37.16 6.09
CA GLY A 452 -13.83 37.80 6.35
C GLY A 452 -13.69 38.34 7.78
N ILE A 453 -12.54 38.07 8.39
CA ILE A 453 -12.13 38.46 9.75
C ILE A 453 -10.73 39.10 9.71
N GLU A 454 -10.61 40.30 10.28
CA GLU A 454 -9.35 41.05 10.37
C GLU A 454 -8.69 40.86 11.75
N THR A 455 -7.40 40.53 11.77
CA THR A 455 -6.61 40.46 13.01
C THR A 455 -5.69 41.68 13.14
N CYS A 456 -5.79 42.38 14.26
CA CYS A 456 -4.95 43.54 14.55
C CYS A 456 -3.49 43.13 14.74
N VAL A 457 -2.58 43.94 14.18
CA VAL A 457 -1.12 43.77 14.29
C VAL A 457 -0.44 45.01 14.87
N ASN A 458 -1.17 45.79 15.67
CA ASN A 458 -0.72 47.06 16.24
C ASN A 458 0.44 46.88 17.22
N ALA A 459 1.44 47.75 17.13
CA ALA A 459 2.63 47.69 17.97
C ALA A 459 2.29 47.84 19.46
N GLY A 460 2.84 46.94 20.30
CA GLY A 460 2.57 46.88 21.74
C GLY A 460 1.30 46.13 22.13
N SER A 461 0.64 45.43 21.21
CA SER A 461 -0.41 44.44 21.52
C SER A 461 0.16 43.04 21.74
N ASP A 462 -0.54 42.21 22.53
CA ASP A 462 -0.27 40.78 22.57
C ASP A 462 -0.82 40.07 21.31
N LEU A 463 0.01 39.97 20.27
CA LEU A 463 -0.34 39.30 19.03
C LEU A 463 -0.79 37.84 19.22
N TYR A 464 -0.18 37.10 20.16
CA TYR A 464 -0.54 35.69 20.35
C TYR A 464 -1.91 35.55 21.01
N LEU A 465 -2.26 36.46 21.92
CA LEU A 465 -3.61 36.57 22.47
C LEU A 465 -4.63 37.03 21.40
N THR A 466 -4.25 37.92 20.48
CA THR A 466 -5.07 38.26 19.30
C THR A 466 -5.35 37.02 18.45
N TRP A 467 -4.34 36.19 18.16
CA TRP A 467 -4.49 34.96 17.38
C TRP A 467 -5.32 33.89 18.11
N HIS A 468 -5.13 33.71 19.41
CA HIS A 468 -5.98 32.86 20.27
C HIS A 468 -7.45 33.28 20.25
N ARG A 469 -7.72 34.59 20.44
CA ARG A 469 -9.09 35.13 20.37
C ARG A 469 -9.70 34.98 18.97
N THR A 470 -8.88 35.13 17.93
CA THR A 470 -9.28 34.88 16.54
C THR A 470 -9.62 33.41 16.31
N ALA A 471 -8.81 32.50 16.85
CA ALA A 471 -9.02 31.07 16.73
C ALA A 471 -10.34 30.63 17.35
N LYS A 472 -10.65 31.09 18.57
CA LYS A 472 -11.93 30.82 19.24
C LYS A 472 -13.12 31.40 18.46
N LEU A 473 -12.98 32.59 17.89
CA LEU A 473 -14.02 33.19 17.04
C LEU A 473 -14.26 32.37 15.77
N MET A 474 -13.19 31.97 15.07
CA MET A 474 -13.28 31.16 13.85
C MET A 474 -13.88 29.79 14.15
N ALA A 475 -13.42 29.09 15.20
CA ALA A 475 -13.98 27.80 15.60
C ALA A 475 -15.47 27.88 15.95
N GLY A 476 -15.90 28.92 16.67
CA GLY A 476 -17.32 29.17 16.94
C GLY A 476 -18.16 29.39 15.67
N LEU A 477 -17.61 30.09 14.68
CA LEU A 477 -18.24 30.29 13.38
C LEU A 477 -18.25 29.01 12.52
N LEU A 478 -17.20 28.20 12.57
CA LEU A 478 -17.14 26.90 11.90
C LEU A 478 -18.26 25.99 12.41
N VAL A 479 -18.41 25.84 13.73
CA VAL A 479 -19.49 25.05 14.34
C VAL A 479 -20.87 25.64 14.00
N LYS A 480 -21.04 26.96 14.11
CA LYS A 480 -22.30 27.66 13.79
C LYS A 480 -22.79 27.43 12.36
N TYR A 481 -21.88 27.27 11.40
CA TYR A 481 -22.20 27.08 9.98
C TYR A 481 -21.94 25.67 9.45
N ASN A 482 -21.70 24.69 10.33
CA ASN A 482 -21.40 23.29 9.99
C ASN A 482 -20.24 23.16 8.99
N LEU A 483 -19.18 23.94 9.20
CA LEU A 483 -17.97 23.97 8.38
C LEU A 483 -16.81 23.24 9.08
N LYS A 484 -16.01 22.53 8.28
CA LYS A 484 -14.75 21.91 8.73
C LYS A 484 -13.62 22.94 8.78
N VAL A 485 -12.55 22.70 9.55
CA VAL A 485 -11.39 23.61 9.65
C VAL A 485 -10.76 23.91 8.29
N SER A 486 -10.81 22.97 7.34
CA SER A 486 -10.39 23.17 5.94
C SER A 486 -11.17 24.25 5.18
N ALA A 487 -12.30 24.73 5.70
CA ALA A 487 -13.05 25.88 5.19
C ALA A 487 -12.43 27.23 5.58
N VAL A 488 -11.50 27.28 6.54
CA VAL A 488 -10.66 28.47 6.78
C VAL A 488 -9.71 28.65 5.59
N LYS A 489 -9.65 29.90 5.13
CA LYS A 489 -8.82 30.37 4.02
C LYS A 489 -8.11 31.65 4.44
N GLN A 490 -7.07 32.02 3.70
CA GLN A 490 -6.40 33.32 3.77
C GLN A 490 -6.81 34.16 2.55
N HIS A 491 -6.71 35.49 2.61
CA HIS A 491 -7.01 36.39 1.47
C HIS A 491 -6.20 35.98 0.21
N TYR A 492 -4.97 35.49 0.44
CA TYR A 492 -4.12 34.91 -0.59
C TYR A 492 -4.79 33.81 -1.43
N ASP A 493 -5.59 32.93 -0.82
CA ASP A 493 -6.21 31.78 -1.51
C ASP A 493 -7.28 32.22 -2.55
N TYR A 494 -7.81 33.43 -2.43
CA TYR A 494 -8.82 33.99 -3.36
C TYR A 494 -8.22 34.92 -4.42
N SER A 495 -7.19 35.68 -4.08
CA SER A 495 -6.74 36.83 -4.89
C SER A 495 -5.23 36.90 -5.12
N GLN A 496 -4.45 35.99 -4.55
CA GLN A 496 -2.98 36.04 -4.46
C GLN A 496 -2.43 37.28 -3.72
N LYS A 497 -3.27 38.14 -3.11
CA LYS A 497 -2.82 39.19 -2.20
C LYS A 497 -2.14 38.55 -0.98
N ASP A 498 -0.91 38.98 -0.70
CA ASP A 498 -0.12 38.51 0.42
C ASP A 498 -0.68 38.98 1.78
N CYS A 499 -1.66 38.22 2.28
CA CYS A 499 -2.41 38.49 3.51
C CYS A 499 -3.04 37.16 4.00
N PRO A 500 -2.96 36.78 5.31
CA PRO A 500 -2.44 37.57 6.44
C PRO A 500 -0.90 37.63 6.45
N ARG A 501 -0.34 38.81 6.23
CA ARG A 501 1.07 39.03 5.89
C ARG A 501 1.99 38.73 7.06
N THR A 502 1.63 39.20 8.25
CA THR A 502 2.36 39.00 9.50
C THR A 502 2.53 37.51 9.82
N LEU A 503 1.47 36.71 9.65
CA LEU A 503 1.51 35.25 9.86
C LEU A 503 2.29 34.53 8.75
N ARG A 504 2.11 34.92 7.49
CA ARG A 504 2.80 34.31 6.34
C ARG A 504 4.31 34.53 6.38
N HIS A 505 4.75 35.76 6.60
CA HIS A 505 6.19 36.12 6.65
C HIS A 505 6.90 35.60 7.90
N SER A 506 6.16 35.32 8.98
CA SER A 506 6.71 34.73 10.22
C SER A 506 6.66 33.19 10.24
N ASN A 507 6.17 32.54 9.18
CA ASN A 507 5.87 31.10 9.12
C ASN A 507 4.90 30.61 10.21
N LEU A 508 3.96 31.46 10.64
CA LEU A 508 3.01 31.19 11.73
C LEU A 508 1.57 30.91 11.26
N TYR A 509 1.28 30.93 9.96
CA TYR A 509 -0.06 30.58 9.47
C TYR A 509 -0.47 29.14 9.84
N GLY A 510 0.45 28.18 9.80
CA GLY A 510 0.22 26.83 10.31
C GLY A 510 -0.13 26.80 11.80
N ASN A 511 0.56 27.61 12.62
CA ASN A 511 0.23 27.75 14.04
C ASN A 511 -1.17 28.36 14.25
N ALA A 512 -1.59 29.33 13.44
CA ALA A 512 -2.95 29.88 13.51
C ALA A 512 -4.03 28.84 13.18
N ILE A 513 -3.80 27.95 12.21
CA ILE A 513 -4.70 26.82 11.89
C ILE A 513 -4.71 25.80 13.05
N ASP A 514 -3.56 25.53 13.68
CA ASP A 514 -3.46 24.69 14.89
C ASP A 514 -4.30 25.24 16.06
N LEU A 515 -4.26 26.55 16.31
CA LEU A 515 -5.09 27.20 17.34
C LEU A 515 -6.60 27.07 17.00
N ILE A 516 -6.99 27.29 15.74
CA ILE A 516 -8.39 27.12 15.29
C ILE A 516 -8.84 25.66 15.47
N THR A 517 -7.96 24.70 15.16
CA THR A 517 -8.22 23.27 15.30
C THR A 517 -8.42 22.89 16.77
N ALA A 518 -7.60 23.42 17.68
CA ALA A 518 -7.74 23.21 19.12
C ALA A 518 -9.10 23.70 19.65
N GLU A 519 -9.49 24.93 19.31
CA GLU A 519 -10.77 25.51 19.68
C GLU A 519 -11.96 24.75 19.07
N TYR A 520 -11.84 24.31 17.80
CA TYR A 520 -12.87 23.52 17.12
C TYR A 520 -13.07 22.14 17.77
N LEU A 521 -11.98 21.45 18.14
CA LEU A 521 -12.04 20.18 18.87
C LEU A 521 -12.67 20.37 20.27
N VAL A 522 -12.32 21.42 21.01
CA VAL A 522 -12.96 21.69 22.31
C VAL A 522 -14.46 21.97 22.14
N LEU A 523 -14.87 22.76 21.15
CA LEU A 523 -16.29 23.05 20.91
C LEU A 523 -17.12 21.85 20.44
N THR A 524 -16.49 20.88 19.75
CA THR A 524 -17.19 19.71 19.18
C THR A 524 -17.12 18.46 20.05
N GLU A 525 -15.96 18.15 20.63
CA GLU A 525 -15.75 16.96 21.46
C GLU A 525 -16.05 17.21 22.96
N LEU A 526 -15.90 18.45 23.44
CA LEU A 526 -16.08 18.83 24.86
C LEU A 526 -17.28 19.76 25.08
N SER A 527 -18.30 19.67 24.23
CA SER A 527 -19.58 20.33 24.45
C SER A 527 -20.18 19.94 25.81
N GLY A 528 -20.62 20.93 26.59
CA GLY A 528 -21.17 20.73 27.94
C GLY A 528 -20.12 20.56 29.06
N TYR A 529 -18.82 20.55 28.75
CA TYR A 529 -17.75 20.61 29.75
C TYR A 529 -17.36 22.07 30.07
N THR A 530 -16.88 22.28 31.29
CA THR A 530 -16.22 23.52 31.73
C THR A 530 -14.74 23.23 31.94
N ILE A 531 -13.87 24.05 31.36
CA ILE A 531 -12.41 23.92 31.44
C ILE A 531 -11.85 25.10 32.22
N ALA A 532 -11.08 24.83 33.27
CA ALA A 532 -10.40 25.82 34.10
C ALA A 532 -8.90 25.56 34.11
N PHE A 533 -8.11 26.60 33.90
CA PHE A 533 -6.65 26.58 33.96
C PHE A 533 -6.20 27.23 35.27
N THR A 534 -5.08 26.78 35.81
CA THR A 534 -4.42 27.40 36.97
C THR A 534 -2.92 27.25 36.80
N SER A 535 -2.19 28.36 36.85
CA SER A 535 -0.73 28.36 36.74
C SER A 535 -0.08 27.86 38.02
N ASN A 536 0.89 26.96 37.90
CA ASN A 536 1.77 26.58 39.00
C ASN A 536 3.07 27.41 38.99
N ASN A 537 3.21 28.35 38.04
CA ASN A 537 4.34 29.25 37.83
C ASN A 537 3.84 30.67 37.43
N PRO A 538 3.04 31.34 38.28
CA PRO A 538 2.40 32.63 37.97
C PRO A 538 3.39 33.75 37.60
N GLU A 539 4.65 33.61 37.98
CA GLU A 539 5.76 34.50 37.62
C GLU A 539 6.16 34.45 36.13
N TYR A 540 5.84 33.37 35.42
CA TYR A 540 6.19 33.20 34.00
C TYR A 540 4.98 32.95 33.09
N ILE A 541 3.94 32.26 33.58
CA ILE A 541 2.72 31.95 32.83
C ILE A 541 1.48 32.26 33.67
N ASN A 542 0.46 32.86 33.08
CA ASN A 542 -0.80 33.17 33.78
C ASN A 542 -1.86 32.06 33.64
N ASP A 543 -2.99 32.21 34.33
CA ASP A 543 -4.12 31.27 34.32
C ASP A 543 -4.87 31.17 32.96
N LEU A 544 -4.39 31.86 31.92
CA LEU A 544 -4.84 31.69 30.53
C LEU A 544 -3.83 30.90 29.68
N GLY A 545 -2.77 30.36 30.29
CA GLY A 545 -1.65 29.70 29.61
C GLY A 545 -0.74 30.65 28.84
N ARG A 546 -0.95 31.97 28.92
CA ARG A 546 -0.10 32.97 28.26
C ARG A 546 1.20 33.13 29.03
N ILE A 547 2.33 33.13 28.33
CA ILE A 547 3.61 33.60 28.89
C ILE A 547 3.50 35.10 29.19
N VAL A 548 3.88 35.49 30.40
CA VAL A 548 3.89 36.88 30.89
C VAL A 548 5.30 37.42 31.16
N ASP A 549 6.25 36.54 31.49
CA ASP A 549 7.69 36.83 31.52
C ASP A 549 8.49 35.55 31.23
N LEU A 550 9.77 35.71 30.86
CA LEU A 550 10.69 34.59 30.64
C LEU A 550 11.62 34.36 31.85
N PRO A 551 11.95 33.11 32.17
CA PRO A 551 12.96 32.77 33.18
C PRO A 551 14.38 33.22 32.75
N ALA A 552 15.32 33.32 33.70
CA ALA A 552 16.71 33.68 33.39
C ALA A 552 17.48 32.57 32.65
N VAL A 553 17.07 31.31 32.79
CA VAL A 553 17.58 30.13 32.10
C VAL A 553 16.38 29.29 31.63
N ALA A 554 16.58 28.35 30.70
CA ALA A 554 15.48 27.49 30.25
C ALA A 554 14.88 26.70 31.43
N THR A 555 13.58 26.86 31.66
CA THR A 555 12.90 26.36 32.88
C THR A 555 11.64 25.60 32.50
N ARG A 556 11.49 24.41 33.10
CA ARG A 556 10.25 23.62 33.01
C ARG A 556 9.20 24.22 33.94
N VAL A 557 8.15 24.79 33.36
CA VAL A 557 6.96 25.27 34.08
C VAL A 557 5.85 24.21 34.05
N SER A 558 4.82 24.41 34.86
CA SER A 558 3.61 23.58 34.79
C SER A 558 2.34 24.38 35.02
N TYR A 559 1.24 23.84 34.50
CA TYR A 559 -0.10 24.37 34.74
C TYR A 559 -1.07 23.22 34.99
N THR A 560 -2.03 23.46 35.86
CA THR A 560 -3.08 22.51 36.21
C THR A 560 -4.32 22.83 35.40
N VAL A 561 -4.83 21.87 34.64
CA VAL A 561 -6.12 21.99 33.94
C VAL A 561 -7.12 21.10 34.64
N ARG A 562 -8.21 21.70 35.13
CA ARG A 562 -9.38 21.00 35.65
C ARG A 562 -10.50 21.05 34.62
N ILE A 563 -11.22 19.94 34.47
CA ILE A 563 -12.33 19.80 33.54
C ILE A 563 -13.51 19.11 34.24
N THR A 564 -14.68 19.75 34.16
CA THR A 564 -15.92 19.28 34.80
C THR A 564 -17.09 19.26 33.82
N ASN A 565 -18.18 18.54 34.12
CA ASN A 565 -19.44 18.70 33.40
C ASN A 565 -20.67 18.60 34.32
N GLY A 566 -21.85 18.95 33.79
CA GLY A 566 -23.12 18.90 34.53
C GLY A 566 -23.60 17.50 34.93
N SER A 567 -22.96 16.44 34.43
CA SER A 567 -23.26 15.03 34.72
C SER A 567 -22.40 14.44 35.83
N GLY A 568 -21.56 15.26 36.49
CA GLY A 568 -20.70 14.82 37.60
C GLY A 568 -19.31 14.33 37.20
N TYR A 569 -18.88 14.52 35.95
CA TYR A 569 -17.46 14.39 35.61
C TYR A 569 -16.66 15.51 36.28
N ASP A 570 -15.57 15.16 36.95
CA ASP A 570 -14.60 16.08 37.54
C ASP A 570 -13.22 15.43 37.50
N ALA A 571 -12.31 15.99 36.70
CA ALA A 571 -10.95 15.47 36.54
C ALA A 571 -9.95 16.62 36.39
N GLN A 572 -8.68 16.33 36.70
CA GLN A 572 -7.60 17.29 36.54
C GLN A 572 -6.33 16.63 35.97
N VAL A 573 -5.54 17.41 35.24
CA VAL A 573 -4.23 17.02 34.73
C VAL A 573 -3.22 18.14 34.93
N ILE A 574 -2.02 17.81 35.38
CA ILE A 574 -0.88 18.73 35.39
C ILE A 574 -0.14 18.55 34.08
N LEU A 575 -0.02 19.64 33.32
CA LEU A 575 0.68 19.71 32.05
C LEU A 575 1.97 20.51 32.21
N TYR A 576 2.94 20.27 31.32
CA TYR A 576 4.30 20.79 31.44
C TYR A 576 4.79 21.39 30.13
N SER A 577 5.53 22.49 30.23
CA SER A 577 6.22 23.12 29.10
C SER A 577 7.61 23.56 29.53
N THR A 578 8.54 23.63 28.59
CA THR A 578 9.86 24.25 28.79
C THR A 578 9.82 25.64 28.19
N LEU A 579 9.96 26.66 29.03
CA LEU A 579 10.14 28.04 28.56
C LEU A 579 11.62 28.26 28.27
N PRO A 580 11.98 28.93 27.16
CA PRO A 580 13.36 29.33 26.93
C PRO A 580 13.79 30.38 27.97
N GLY A 581 15.08 30.39 28.28
CA GLY A 581 15.66 31.48 29.07
C GLY A 581 15.68 32.79 28.29
N LYS A 582 15.67 33.92 29.00
CA LYS A 582 15.95 35.24 28.43
C LYS A 582 17.29 35.19 27.69
N THR A 583 17.28 35.51 26.39
CA THR A 583 18.51 35.77 25.62
C THR A 583 19.21 37.00 26.19
N ALA A 584 20.51 36.89 26.41
CA ALA A 584 21.36 37.98 26.91
C ALA A 584 21.56 39.10 25.89
#